data_AF-A0A1Q3MT90-F1
#
_entry.id   AF-A0A1Q3MT90-F1
#
_cell.length_a   1.000
_cell.length_b   1.000
_cell.length_c   1.000
_cell.angle_alpha   90.00
_cell.angle_beta   90.00
_cell.angle_gamma   90.00
#
_symmetry.space_group_name_H-M   'P 1'
#
loop_
_entity.id
_entity.type
_entity.pdbx_description
1 polymer ?
#
loop_
_entity_poly.entity_id
_entity_poly.type
_entity_poly.pdbx_seq_one_letter_code
_entity_poly.pdbx_strand_id
1 'polypeptide(L)' 'MLLQLDAIFSAPRSFSRHYSALLPLTISDVPIQFPKISYYLLWHERQHRSPEFRWFRELVISVLRNDSHVVD' A
#
# COMPACT_ATOMS: atom_id res chain seq x y z
N MET A 1 0.84 -20.03 -1.51
CA MET A 1 0.05 -20.03 -2.76
C MET A 1 0.91 -19.70 -3.99
N LEU A 2 1.43 -18.47 -4.16
CA LEU A 2 2.25 -18.15 -5.35
C LEU A 2 3.53 -18.98 -5.48
N LEU A 3 4.14 -19.38 -4.37
CA LEU A 3 5.34 -20.23 -4.38
C LEU A 3 5.04 -21.72 -4.68
N GLN A 4 3.77 -22.09 -4.76
CA GLN A 4 3.33 -23.48 -4.85
C GLN A 4 2.54 -23.79 -6.13
N LEU A 5 2.26 -22.76 -6.94
CA LEU A 5 1.46 -22.86 -8.15
C LEU A 5 2.15 -22.11 -9.29
N ASP A 6 1.88 -22.52 -10.51
CA ASP A 6 2.24 -21.76 -11.71
C ASP A 6 1.16 -20.69 -11.96
N ALA A 7 1.34 -19.52 -11.33
CA ALA A 7 0.35 -18.45 -11.36
C ALA A 7 1.00 -17.07 -11.36
N ILE A 8 0.32 -16.11 -12.00
CA ILE A 8 0.65 -14.69 -11.95
C ILE A 8 -0.33 -13.99 -10.99
N PHE A 9 0.19 -13.05 -10.21
CA PHE A 9 -0.60 -12.24 -9.28
C PHE A 9 -0.35 -10.76 -9.51
N SER A 10 -1.43 -9.98 -9.63
CA SER A 10 -1.36 -8.52 -9.68
C SER A 10 -1.62 -7.94 -8.29
N ALA A 11 -0.76 -7.05 -7.84
CA ALA A 11 -0.82 -6.44 -6.52
C ALA A 11 -0.28 -5.01 -6.55
N PRO A 12 -0.58 -4.17 -5.53
CA PRO A 12 0.03 -2.85 -5.40
C PRO A 12 1.55 -2.92 -5.38
N ARG A 13 2.21 -1.91 -5.97
CA ARG A 13 3.68 -1.87 -6.12
C ARG A 13 4.41 -2.00 -4.78
N SER A 14 3.90 -1.41 -3.70
CA SER A 14 4.47 -1.53 -2.35
C SER A 14 4.47 -2.97 -1.84
N PHE A 15 3.36 -3.70 -2.03
CA PHE A 15 3.24 -5.11 -1.67
C PHE A 15 4.23 -5.97 -2.46
N SER A 16 4.25 -5.81 -3.79
CA SER A 16 5.13 -6.59 -4.67
C SER A 16 6.60 -6.34 -4.36
N ARG A 17 7.00 -5.07 -4.16
CA ARG A 17 8.39 -4.70 -3.79
C ARG A 17 8.81 -5.38 -2.48
N HIS A 18 8.00 -5.25 -1.43
CA HIS A 18 8.31 -5.84 -0.13
C HIS A 18 8.54 -7.35 -0.20
N TYR A 19 7.62 -8.09 -0.84
CA TYR A 19 7.75 -9.55 -0.91
C TYR A 19 8.77 -10.05 -1.93
N SER A 20 9.01 -9.32 -3.03
CA SER A 20 10.11 -9.64 -3.95
C SER A 20 11.49 -9.52 -3.32
N ALA A 21 11.64 -8.69 -2.28
CA ALA A 21 12.88 -8.58 -1.52
C ALA A 21 13.09 -9.74 -0.53
N LEU A 22 12.02 -10.47 -0.18
CA LEU A 22 12.04 -11.52 0.84
C LEU A 22 11.89 -12.93 0.27
N LEU A 23 11.26 -13.04 -0.91
CA LEU A 23 10.88 -14.30 -1.54
C LEU A 23 11.47 -14.34 -2.95
N PRO A 24 11.65 -15.54 -3.56
CA PRO A 24 12.14 -15.68 -4.93
C PRO A 24 11.05 -15.32 -5.96
N LEU A 25 10.56 -14.09 -5.90
CA LEU A 25 9.51 -13.55 -6.76
C LEU A 25 10.08 -12.42 -7.62
N THR A 26 9.68 -12.39 -8.88
CA THR A 26 10.05 -11.33 -9.82
C THR A 26 8.85 -10.42 -10.08
N ILE A 27 9.11 -9.11 -10.17
CA ILE A 27 8.14 -8.13 -10.62
C ILE A 27 8.29 -7.95 -12.13
N SER A 28 7.18 -8.04 -12.87
CA SER A 28 7.12 -7.79 -14.32
C SER A 28 6.24 -6.61 -14.62
N ASP A 29 6.52 -5.91 -15.72
CA ASP A 29 5.63 -4.90 -16.26
C ASP A 29 4.32 -5.52 -16.72
N VAL A 30 3.25 -4.75 -16.55
CA VAL A 30 1.89 -5.19 -16.83
C VAL A 30 1.50 -4.68 -18.21
N PRO A 31 0.91 -5.51 -19.09
CA PRO A 31 0.55 -5.13 -20.46
C PRO A 31 -0.64 -4.16 -20.55
N ILE A 32 -1.25 -3.80 -19.42
CA ILE A 32 -2.41 -2.91 -19.33
C ILE A 32 -2.13 -1.79 -18.34
N GLN A 33 -2.77 -0.64 -18.56
CA GLN A 33 -2.72 0.46 -17.59
C GLN A 33 -3.70 0.19 -16.46
N PHE A 34 -3.22 0.27 -15.22
CA PHE A 34 -4.08 0.25 -14.04
C PHE A 34 -4.47 1.68 -13.62
N PRO A 35 -5.71 1.88 -13.14
CA PRO A 35 -6.06 3.13 -12.49
C PRO A 35 -5.25 3.31 -11.21
N LYS A 36 -5.02 4.57 -10.82
CA LYS A 36 -4.40 4.87 -9.52
C LYS A 36 -5.31 4.42 -8.38
N ILE A 37 -4.75 3.72 -7.41
CA ILE A 37 -5.45 3.30 -6.19
C ILE A 37 -5.35 4.43 -5.17
N SER A 38 -6.50 4.94 -4.72
CA SER A 38 -6.57 5.91 -3.62
C SER A 38 -6.71 5.17 -2.29
N TYR A 39 -5.78 5.42 -1.37
CA TYR A 39 -5.89 4.93 0.00
C TYR A 39 -6.63 5.96 0.86
N TYR A 40 -7.62 5.50 1.61
CA TYR A 40 -8.41 6.34 2.51
C TYR A 40 -8.20 5.90 3.96
N LEU A 41 -7.87 6.85 4.83
CA LEU A 41 -7.95 6.65 6.26
C LEU A 41 -9.38 7.01 6.69
N LEU A 42 -10.14 6.03 7.17
CA LEU A 42 -11.53 6.23 7.58
C LEU A 42 -11.62 6.26 9.11
N TRP A 43 -12.48 7.12 9.63
CA TRP A 43 -12.79 7.21 11.06
C TRP A 43 -14.23 7.67 11.24
N HIS A 44 -14.79 7.39 12.41
CA HIS A 44 -16.14 7.79 12.76
C HIS A 44 -16.18 9.26 13.20
N GLU A 45 -17.24 9.99 12.86
CA GLU A 45 -17.44 11.42 13.19
C GLU A 45 -17.26 11.72 14.68
N ARG A 46 -17.74 10.81 15.54
CA ARG A 46 -17.58 10.87 17.01
C ARG A 46 -16.12 11.07 17.47
N GLN A 47 -15.14 10.61 16.69
CA GLN A 47 -13.71 10.71 16.99
C GLN A 47 -13.00 11.81 16.18
N HIS A 48 -13.75 12.60 15.38
CA HIS A 48 -13.17 13.65 14.55
C HIS A 48 -12.45 14.71 15.37
N ARG A 49 -13.04 15.11 16.51
CA ARG A 49 -12.53 16.19 17.38
C ARG A 49 -11.63 15.73 18.53
N SER A 50 -11.43 14.43 18.73
CA SER A 50 -10.52 13.96 19.79
C SER A 50 -9.07 14.32 19.44
N PRO A 51 -8.33 14.96 20.37
CA PRO A 51 -6.92 15.31 20.17
C PRO A 51 -6.03 14.09 19.90
N GLU A 52 -6.25 12.99 20.63
CA GLU A 52 -5.46 11.76 20.53
C GLU A 52 -5.65 11.10 19.16
N PHE A 53 -6.91 10.98 18.71
CA PHE A 53 -7.21 10.43 17.39
C PHE A 53 -6.75 11.36 16.27
N ARG A 54 -6.77 12.68 16.46
CA ARG A 54 -6.22 13.62 15.48
C ARG A 54 -4.71 13.45 15.33
N TRP A 55 -3.97 13.47 16.44
CA TRP A 55 -2.53 13.27 16.45
C TRP A 55 -2.16 11.95 15.76
N PHE A 56 -2.85 10.86 16.07
CA PHE A 56 -2.57 9.56 15.46
C PHE A 56 -2.82 9.57 13.95
N ARG A 57 -3.92 10.17 13.48
CA ARG A 57 -4.19 10.31 12.05
C ARG A 57 -3.11 11.13 11.34
N GLU A 58 -2.66 12.22 11.95
CA GLU A 58 -1.57 13.05 11.40
C GLU A 58 -0.25 12.27 11.32
N LEU A 59 0.07 11.47 12.34
CA LEU A 59 1.22 10.59 12.35
C LEU A 59 1.14 9.53 11.25
N VAL A 60 0.00 8.85 11.10
CA VAL A 60 -0.20 7.86 10.05
C VAL A 60 -0.07 8.50 8.67
N ILE A 61 -0.68 9.67 8.46
CA ILE A 61 -0.59 10.42 7.19
C ILE A 61 0.85 10.83 6.89
N SER A 62 1.63 11.27 7.89
CA SER A 62 3.02 11.67 7.66
C SER A 62 3.90 10.50 7.25
N VAL A 63 3.73 9.34 7.89
CA VAL A 63 4.45 8.11 7.52
C VAL A 63 4.05 7.63 6.13
N LEU A 64 2.75 7.60 5.81
CA LEU A 64 2.25 7.16 4.49
C LEU A 64 2.67 8.10 3.36
N ARG A 65 2.83 9.40 3.62
CA ARG A 65 3.31 10.37 2.61
C ARG A 65 4.81 10.35 2.42
N ASN A 66 5.56 10.01 3.46
CA ASN A 66 7.02 9.87 3.40
C ASN A 66 7.45 8.55 2.74
N ASP A 67 6.53 7.60 2.55
CA ASP A 67 6.79 6.41 1.76
C ASP A 67 6.97 6.79 0.28
N SER A 68 8.22 7.07 -0.08
CA SER A 68 8.66 7.53 -1.41
C SER A 68 8.52 6.44 -2.47
N HIS A 69 8.12 5.22 -2.10
CA HIS A 69 7.99 4.07 -2.99
C HIS A 69 6.67 4.02 -3.78
N VAL A 70 5.79 5.01 -3.64
CA VAL A 70 4.45 5.06 -4.29
C VAL A 70 4.43 5.94 -5.55
N VAL A 71 5.47 6.73 -5.83
CA VAL A 71 5.47 7.74 -6.91
C VAL A 71 6.17 7.30 -8.21
N ASP A 72 6.79 6.12 -8.24
CA ASP A 72 7.35 5.52 -9.48
C ASP A 72 6.39 4.53 -10.16
#